data_AF-H1VN12-F1
#
_entry.id   AF-H1VN12-F1
#
_cell.length_a   1.000
_cell.length_b   1.000
_cell.length_c   1.000
_cell.angle_alpha   90.00
_cell.angle_beta   90.00
_cell.angle_gamma   90.00
#
_symmetry.space_group_name_H-M   'P 1'
#
loop_
_entity.id
_entity.type
_entity.pdbx_description
1 polymer ?
#
loop_
_entity_poly.entity_id
_entity_poly.type
_entity_poly.pdbx_seq_one_letter_code
_entity_poly.pdbx_strand_id
1 'polypeptide(L)'
;MILSESTQRPVVRIGPNELSFATEEALKTIHNPGPDSGHFTKQGTIESLLAKLIWAAPNLLTTTDKTAHKRLRTALQPAFTAKALMEQEDIVQHHVNRAVESLGAELTDKTAVSISDHVGKMIWSIVGDLSFGEPLLHDQMRYRQAALPVPCMS
;
A
#
# COMPACT_ATOMS: atom_id res chain seq x y z
N MET A 1 -14.28 -11.77 18.64
CA MET A 1 -14.90 -10.88 19.63
C MET A 1 -15.53 -9.72 18.89
N ILE A 2 -16.75 -9.94 18.37
CA ILE A 2 -17.56 -8.91 17.71
C ILE A 2 -18.51 -8.41 18.79
N LEU A 3 -18.32 -7.16 19.23
CA LEU A 3 -19.23 -6.54 20.19
C LEU A 3 -20.53 -6.19 19.48
N SER A 4 -21.65 -6.61 20.06
CA SER A 4 -22.99 -6.41 19.51
C SER A 4 -23.39 -4.93 19.54
N GLU A 5 -24.23 -4.55 18.59
CA GLU A 5 -24.97 -3.29 18.57
C GLU A 5 -25.76 -3.12 19.88
N SER A 6 -25.32 -2.27 20.81
CA SER A 6 -26.23 -1.66 21.80
C SER A 6 -25.69 -0.44 22.56
N THR A 7 -24.48 0.07 22.29
CA THR A 7 -24.11 1.45 22.70
C THR A 7 -22.94 1.98 21.87
N GLN A 8 -23.22 2.58 20.72
CA GLN A 8 -22.18 3.23 19.88
C GLN A 8 -21.76 4.54 20.54
N ARG A 9 -21.00 4.43 21.65
CA ARG A 9 -20.34 5.59 22.24
C ARG A 9 -19.21 5.97 21.27
N PRO A 10 -19.23 7.18 20.71
CA PRO A 10 -18.24 7.59 19.72
C PRO A 10 -16.85 7.78 20.33
N VAL A 11 -16.72 7.70 21.65
CA VAL A 11 -15.43 7.69 22.36
C VAL A 11 -15.44 6.56 23.37
N VAL A 12 -14.44 5.68 23.29
CA VAL A 12 -14.27 4.52 24.18
C VAL A 12 -12.83 4.47 24.68
N ARG A 13 -12.65 4.32 26.00
CA ARG A 13 -11.33 4.05 26.57
C ARG A 13 -10.98 2.59 26.41
N ILE A 14 -9.85 2.31 25.74
CA ILE A 14 -9.36 0.95 25.51
C ILE A 14 -8.14 0.61 26.38
N GLY A 15 -7.52 1.62 27.02
CA GLY A 15 -6.43 1.43 27.98
C GLY A 15 -6.27 2.63 28.93
N PRO A 16 -5.33 2.55 29.90
CA PRO A 16 -5.10 3.64 30.86
C PRO A 16 -4.82 4.98 30.18
N ASN A 17 -4.03 4.98 29.11
CA ASN A 17 -3.63 6.15 28.34
C ASN A 17 -4.07 6.07 26.87
N GLU A 18 -5.13 5.30 26.57
CA GLU A 18 -5.55 5.03 25.19
C GLU A 18 -7.07 5.19 25.02
N LEU A 19 -7.46 6.00 24.04
CA LEU A 19 -8.83 6.34 23.69
C LEU A 19 -9.05 6.04 22.21
N SER A 20 -10.17 5.38 21.90
CA SER A 20 -10.69 5.18 20.56
C SER A 20 -11.76 6.22 20.29
N PHE A 21 -11.65 6.91 19.15
CA PHE A 21 -12.60 7.92 18.70
C PHE A 21 -13.23 7.47 17.38
N ALA A 22 -14.53 7.69 17.24
CA ALA A 22 -15.33 7.41 16.06
C ALA A 22 -16.20 8.63 15.70
N THR A 23 -15.61 9.82 15.73
CA THR A 23 -16.23 11.08 15.26
C THR A 23 -15.44 11.70 14.11
N GLU A 24 -16.12 12.43 13.23
CA GLU A 24 -15.48 13.21 12.16
C GLU A 24 -14.56 14.30 12.71
N GLU A 25 -14.96 14.95 13.81
CA GLU A 25 -14.15 15.98 14.48
C GLU A 25 -12.81 15.40 14.96
N ALA A 26 -12.81 14.22 15.57
CA ALA A 26 -11.59 13.57 16.02
C ALA A 26 -10.68 13.21 14.84
N LEU A 27 -11.24 12.78 13.69
CA LEU A 27 -10.44 12.50 12.50
C LEU A 27 -9.64 13.74 12.05
N LYS A 28 -10.30 14.90 11.97
CA LYS A 28 -9.65 16.17 11.60
C LYS A 28 -8.63 16.59 12.66
N THR A 29 -9.02 16.57 13.93
CA THR A 29 -8.15 16.97 15.06
C THR A 29 -6.96 16.05 15.26
N ILE A 30 -7.02 14.77 14.89
CA ILE A 30 -5.90 13.84 15.06
C ILE A 30 -4.97 13.86 13.84
N HIS A 31 -5.53 13.79 12.63
CA HIS A 31 -4.74 13.62 11.41
C HIS A 31 -4.42 14.91 10.66
N ASN A 32 -5.17 15.99 10.90
CA ASN A 32 -4.97 17.28 10.25
C ASN A 32 -5.22 18.46 11.22
N PRO A 33 -4.44 18.56 12.32
CA PRO A 33 -4.75 19.48 13.40
C PRO A 33 -4.49 20.96 13.05
N GLY A 34 -3.84 21.23 11.90
CA GLY A 34 -3.50 22.59 11.44
C GLY A 34 -2.08 23.03 11.84
N PRO A 35 -1.58 24.15 11.29
CA PRO A 35 -0.19 24.58 11.46
C PRO A 35 0.18 25.00 12.88
N ASP A 36 -0.77 25.55 13.64
CA ASP A 36 -0.55 26.09 14.99
C ASP A 36 -0.71 25.04 16.10
N SER A 37 -1.07 23.82 15.71
CA SER A 37 -1.34 22.71 16.61
C SER A 37 -0.20 21.69 16.59
N GLY A 38 0.00 20.98 17.71
CA GLY A 38 0.90 19.85 17.74
C GLY A 38 0.36 18.68 16.90
N HIS A 39 1.21 18.11 16.03
CA HIS A 39 0.89 16.83 15.38
C HIS A 39 1.09 15.66 16.35
N PHE A 40 0.10 14.77 16.42
CA PHE A 40 0.26 13.46 17.03
C PHE A 40 1.27 12.66 16.20
N THR A 41 2.33 12.18 16.85
CA THR A 41 3.28 11.26 16.23
C THR A 41 3.00 9.86 16.73
N LYS A 42 3.47 8.86 15.98
CA LYS A 42 3.42 7.46 16.40
C LYS A 42 4.39 7.16 17.55
N GLN A 43 5.15 8.14 18.05
CA GLN A 43 6.17 7.91 19.06
C GLN A 43 5.58 7.29 20.33
N GLY A 44 6.13 6.15 20.75
CA GLY A 44 5.69 5.45 21.95
C GLY A 44 4.48 4.54 21.75
N THR A 45 3.91 4.48 20.54
CA THR A 45 2.88 3.48 20.22
C THR A 45 3.52 2.13 19.92
N ILE A 46 2.72 1.05 20.07
CA ILE A 46 3.10 -0.31 19.67
C ILE A 46 3.54 -0.33 18.20
N GLU A 47 2.86 0.42 17.34
CA GLU A 47 3.22 0.56 15.92
C GLU A 47 4.67 1.07 15.75
N SER A 48 5.08 2.11 16.47
CA SER A 48 6.46 2.63 16.36
C SER A 48 7.52 1.66 16.88
N LEU A 49 7.16 0.81 17.85
CA LEU A 49 8.05 -0.22 18.38
C LEU A 49 8.20 -1.36 17.38
N LEU A 50 7.09 -1.86 16.85
CA LEU A 50 7.08 -2.90 15.81
C LEU A 50 7.80 -2.44 14.55
N ALA A 51 7.63 -1.18 14.15
CA ALA A 51 8.32 -0.60 13.02
C ALA A 51 9.84 -0.68 13.16
N LYS A 52 10.39 -0.36 14.33
CA LYS A 52 11.84 -0.45 14.62
C LYS A 52 12.36 -1.88 14.63
N LEU A 53 11.50 -2.85 14.96
CA LEU A 53 11.88 -4.27 14.99
C LEU A 53 11.85 -4.89 13.59
N ILE A 54 10.83 -4.56 12.79
CA ILE A 54 10.59 -5.18 11.48
C ILE A 54 11.47 -4.54 10.39
N TRP A 55 11.69 -3.23 10.47
CA TRP A 55 12.39 -2.49 9.41
C TRP A 55 13.77 -2.04 9.88
N ALA A 56 14.80 -2.41 9.11
CA ALA A 56 16.18 -2.03 9.40
C ALA A 56 16.44 -0.51 9.24
N ALA A 57 15.64 0.17 8.41
CA ALA A 57 15.79 1.60 8.13
C ALA A 57 14.46 2.36 8.33
N PRO A 58 14.49 3.58 8.90
CA PRO A 58 13.33 4.45 8.95
C PRO A 58 12.83 4.78 7.54
N ASN A 59 11.52 4.65 7.33
CA ASN A 59 10.85 5.02 6.09
C ASN A 59 9.79 6.10 6.36
N LEU A 60 9.14 6.59 5.30
CA LEU A 60 8.14 7.67 5.41
C LEU A 60 7.00 7.33 6.38
N LEU A 61 6.57 6.06 6.43
CA LEU A 61 5.42 5.63 7.24
C LEU A 61 5.75 5.43 8.73
N THR A 62 7.02 5.17 9.03
CA THR A 62 7.47 4.72 10.35
C THR A 62 8.28 5.76 11.11
N THR A 63 8.86 6.74 10.40
CA THR A 63 9.63 7.80 11.04
C THR A 63 8.74 8.68 11.94
N THR A 64 9.20 8.93 13.17
CA THR A 64 8.57 9.86 14.11
C THR A 64 9.26 11.22 14.14
N ASP A 65 10.42 11.35 13.50
CA ASP A 65 11.14 12.62 13.39
C ASP A 65 10.52 13.50 12.30
N LYS A 66 10.09 14.71 12.69
CA LYS A 66 9.39 15.63 11.79
C LYS A 66 10.27 16.08 10.62
N THR A 67 11.55 16.31 10.86
CA THR A 67 12.48 16.78 9.82
C THR A 67 12.76 15.70 8.79
N ALA A 68 13.04 14.47 9.24
CA ALA A 68 13.19 13.30 8.38
C ALA A 68 11.90 12.97 7.63
N HIS A 69 10.74 13.04 8.30
CA HIS A 69 9.44 12.85 7.64
C HIS A 69 9.22 13.87 6.52
N LYS A 70 9.45 15.16 6.80
CA LYS A 70 9.34 16.22 5.79
C LYS A 70 10.28 15.95 4.61
N ARG A 71 11.55 15.60 4.89
CA ARG A 71 12.54 15.28 3.85
C ARG A 71 12.09 14.12 2.95
N LEU A 72 11.69 13.00 3.56
CA LEU A 72 11.23 11.81 2.84
C LEU A 72 9.96 12.09 2.02
N ARG A 73 9.01 12.82 2.61
CA ARG A 73 7.78 13.23 1.93
C ARG A 73 8.09 14.09 0.71
N THR A 74 8.94 15.11 0.87
CA THR A 74 9.32 16.00 -0.23
C THR A 74 9.99 15.24 -1.37
N ALA A 75 10.83 14.25 -1.06
CA ALA A 75 11.46 13.40 -2.07
C ALA A 75 10.45 12.55 -2.86
N LEU A 76 9.40 12.03 -2.19
CA LEU A 76 8.40 11.16 -2.82
C LEU A 76 7.26 11.92 -3.51
N GLN A 77 6.94 13.13 -3.04
CA GLN A 77 5.78 13.91 -3.50
C GLN A 77 5.66 14.08 -5.03
N PRO A 78 6.75 14.28 -5.82
CA PRO A 78 6.65 14.47 -7.27
C PRO A 78 5.99 13.29 -8.00
N ALA A 79 6.23 12.06 -7.53
CA ALA A 79 5.66 10.84 -8.11
C ALA A 79 4.14 10.73 -7.90
N PHE A 80 3.57 11.51 -6.97
CA PHE A 80 2.15 11.51 -6.62
C PHE A 80 1.44 12.81 -7.04
N THR A 81 1.98 13.54 -8.01
CA THR A 81 1.28 14.68 -8.62
C THR A 81 0.21 14.19 -9.59
N ALA A 82 -0.87 14.97 -9.79
CA ALA A 82 -1.91 14.60 -10.75
C ALA A 82 -1.32 14.32 -12.16
N LYS A 83 -0.35 15.14 -12.58
CA LYS A 83 0.36 14.92 -13.85
C LYS A 83 1.11 13.59 -13.87
N ALA A 84 1.91 13.29 -12.86
CA ALA A 84 2.66 12.03 -12.79
C ALA A 84 1.73 10.81 -12.76
N LEU A 85 0.60 10.89 -12.05
CA LEU A 85 -0.40 9.83 -12.02
C LEU A 85 -1.04 9.60 -13.40
N MET A 86 -1.32 10.66 -14.16
CA MET A 86 -1.81 10.54 -15.54
C MET A 86 -0.74 9.98 -16.47
N GLU A 87 0.52 10.39 -16.34
CA GLU A 87 1.65 9.84 -17.13
C GLU A 87 1.88 8.34 -16.86
N GLN A 88 1.41 7.83 -15.72
CA GLN A 88 1.52 6.41 -15.33
C GLN A 88 0.25 5.59 -15.66
N GLU A 89 -0.78 6.20 -16.26
CA GLU A 89 -2.05 5.52 -16.56
C GLU A 89 -1.84 4.25 -17.40
N ASP A 90 -0.99 4.31 -18.42
CA ASP A 90 -0.73 3.19 -19.33
C ASP A 90 -0.21 1.94 -18.60
N ILE A 91 0.62 2.13 -17.57
CA ILE A 91 1.13 1.03 -16.73
C ILE A 91 -0.02 0.37 -15.98
N VAL A 92 -0.89 1.19 -15.37
CA VAL A 92 -2.06 0.68 -14.62
C VAL A 92 -3.00 -0.05 -15.58
N GLN A 93 -3.31 0.53 -16.73
CA GLN A 93 -4.21 -0.07 -17.73
C GLN A 93 -3.65 -1.39 -18.27
N HIS A 94 -2.33 -1.47 -18.50
CA HIS A 94 -1.68 -2.70 -18.91
C HIS A 94 -1.96 -3.85 -17.92
N HIS A 95 -1.72 -3.62 -16.63
CA HIS A 95 -1.92 -4.64 -15.60
C HIS A 95 -3.39 -4.96 -15.35
N VAL A 96 -4.29 -3.98 -15.46
CA VAL A 96 -5.73 -4.20 -15.37
C VAL A 96 -6.22 -5.08 -16.52
N ASN A 97 -5.85 -4.77 -17.77
CA ASN A 97 -6.24 -5.56 -18.94
C ASN A 97 -5.76 -7.00 -18.82
N ARG A 98 -4.50 -7.20 -18.42
CA ARG A 98 -3.94 -8.54 -18.19
C ARG A 98 -4.63 -9.31 -17.07
N ALA A 99 -5.05 -8.63 -16.01
CA ALA A 99 -5.80 -9.26 -14.93
C ALA A 99 -7.19 -9.74 -15.42
N VAL A 100 -7.87 -8.93 -16.22
CA VAL A 100 -9.18 -9.27 -16.83
C VAL A 100 -9.02 -10.43 -17.81
N GLU A 101 -8.03 -10.40 -18.69
CA GLU A 101 -7.74 -11.49 -19.63
C GLU A 101 -7.42 -12.80 -18.90
N SER A 102 -6.55 -12.76 -17.89
CA SER A 102 -6.20 -13.93 -17.08
C SER A 102 -7.42 -14.50 -16.34
N LEU A 103 -8.31 -13.64 -15.84
CA LEU A 103 -9.53 -14.06 -15.18
C LEU A 103 -10.49 -14.73 -16.18
N GLY A 104 -10.68 -14.13 -17.36
CA GLY A 104 -11.52 -14.68 -18.42
C GLY A 104 -11.03 -16.05 -18.92
N ALA A 105 -9.71 -16.20 -19.08
CA ALA A 105 -9.09 -17.46 -19.46
C ALA A 105 -9.26 -18.55 -18.37
N GLU A 106 -9.17 -18.20 -17.09
CA GLU A 106 -9.32 -19.18 -16.02
C GLU A 106 -10.78 -19.67 -15.87
N LEU A 107 -11.75 -18.81 -16.20
CA LEU A 107 -13.18 -19.14 -16.20
C LEU A 107 -13.61 -20.06 -17.35
N THR A 108 -12.78 -20.32 -18.37
CA THR A 108 -13.08 -21.34 -19.38
C THR A 108 -12.99 -22.75 -18.81
N ASP A 109 -12.07 -22.95 -17.86
CA ASP A 109 -11.72 -24.26 -17.33
C ASP A 109 -12.27 -24.48 -15.91
N LYS A 110 -12.58 -23.38 -15.19
CA LYS A 110 -13.07 -23.41 -13.81
C LYS A 110 -14.44 -22.76 -13.69
N THR A 111 -15.29 -23.35 -12.84
CA THR A 111 -16.61 -22.80 -12.49
C THR A 111 -16.55 -21.75 -11.37
N ALA A 112 -15.42 -21.62 -10.68
CA ALA A 112 -15.21 -20.68 -9.60
C ALA A 112 -13.75 -20.23 -9.52
N VAL A 113 -13.55 -18.95 -9.22
CA VAL A 113 -12.24 -18.28 -9.13
C VAL A 113 -12.21 -17.35 -7.92
N SER A 114 -11.03 -17.18 -7.32
CA SER A 114 -10.83 -16.28 -6.18
C SER A 114 -10.51 -14.88 -6.68
N ILE A 115 -11.50 -13.97 -6.63
CA ILE A 115 -11.28 -12.56 -7.02
C ILE A 115 -10.19 -11.91 -6.16
N SER A 116 -10.10 -12.26 -4.88
CA SER A 116 -9.05 -11.77 -3.99
C SER A 116 -7.64 -12.10 -4.51
N ASP A 117 -7.44 -13.30 -5.08
CA ASP A 117 -6.14 -13.70 -5.62
C ASP A 117 -5.81 -12.94 -6.91
N HIS A 118 -6.79 -12.77 -7.80
CA HIS A 118 -6.60 -12.01 -9.04
C HIS A 118 -6.35 -10.53 -8.77
N VAL A 119 -7.12 -9.91 -7.89
CA VAL A 119 -6.92 -8.52 -7.47
C VAL A 119 -5.58 -8.35 -6.75
N GLY A 120 -5.22 -9.30 -5.88
CA GLY A 120 -3.92 -9.31 -5.22
C GLY A 120 -2.77 -9.35 -6.22
N LYS A 121 -2.81 -10.27 -7.20
CA LYS A 121 -1.81 -10.36 -8.29
C LYS A 121 -1.72 -9.05 -9.07
N MET A 122 -2.85 -8.47 -9.47
CA MET A 122 -2.91 -7.21 -10.20
C MET A 122 -2.25 -6.06 -9.42
N ILE A 123 -2.60 -5.90 -8.14
CA ILE A 123 -2.02 -4.86 -7.28
C ILE A 123 -0.51 -5.03 -7.17
N TRP A 124 -0.03 -6.25 -6.95
CA TRP A 124 1.40 -6.51 -6.85
C TRP A 124 2.16 -6.26 -8.16
N SER A 125 1.55 -6.54 -9.32
CA SER A 125 2.16 -6.20 -10.62
C SER A 125 2.24 -4.68 -10.82
N ILE A 126 1.16 -3.95 -10.53
CA ILE A 126 1.13 -2.48 -10.61
C ILE A 126 2.19 -1.87 -9.69
N VAL A 127 2.19 -2.28 -8.41
CA VAL A 127 3.15 -1.77 -7.41
C VAL A 127 4.59 -2.09 -7.83
N GLY A 128 4.83 -3.29 -8.37
CA GLY A 128 6.15 -3.67 -8.89
C GLY A 128 6.65 -2.73 -9.98
N ASP A 129 5.86 -2.56 -11.04
CA ASP A 129 6.25 -1.72 -12.17
C ASP A 129 6.42 -0.25 -11.77
N LEU A 130 5.48 0.31 -10.99
CA LEU A 130 5.54 1.70 -10.55
C LEU A 130 6.73 1.97 -9.61
N SER A 131 7.15 0.97 -8.83
CA SER A 131 8.22 1.14 -7.84
C SER A 131 9.62 0.89 -8.42
N PHE A 132 9.75 -0.01 -9.38
CA PHE A 132 11.06 -0.51 -9.85
C PHE A 132 11.28 -0.36 -11.36
N GLY A 133 10.26 0.05 -12.12
CA GLY A 133 10.33 0.13 -13.59
C GLY A 133 10.33 -1.23 -14.29
N GLU A 134 10.13 -2.31 -13.53
CA GLU A 134 9.93 -3.65 -14.04
C GLU A 134 8.96 -4.44 -13.12
N PRO A 135 8.21 -5.42 -13.65
CA PRO A 135 7.37 -6.29 -12.82
C PRO A 135 8.25 -7.04 -11.83
N LEU A 136 7.83 -7.28 -10.58
CA LEU A 136 8.74 -7.87 -9.58
C LEU A 136 8.65 -9.40 -9.38
N LEU A 137 7.57 -10.06 -9.80
CA LEU A 137 7.29 -11.43 -9.34
C LEU A 137 6.75 -12.38 -10.41
N HIS A 138 5.56 -12.13 -10.96
CA HIS A 138 4.92 -13.11 -11.85
C HIS A 138 5.49 -13.05 -13.29
N ASP A 139 5.70 -11.84 -13.81
CA ASP A 139 6.18 -11.68 -15.19
C ASP A 139 7.68 -11.87 -15.33
N GLN A 140 8.49 -11.53 -14.32
CA GLN A 140 9.93 -11.85 -14.32
C GLN A 140 10.18 -13.35 -14.33
N MET A 141 9.38 -14.13 -13.57
CA MET A 141 9.51 -15.58 -13.57
C MET A 141 9.16 -16.18 -14.94
N ARG A 142 8.13 -15.66 -15.62
CA ARG A 142 7.79 -16.08 -17.00
C ARG A 142 8.84 -15.61 -18.02
N TYR A 143 9.33 -14.37 -17.92
CA TYR A 143 10.39 -13.84 -18.77
C TYR A 143 11.68 -14.66 -18.65
N ARG A 144 12.11 -14.99 -17.42
CA ARG A 144 13.32 -15.79 -17.16
C ARG A 144 13.16 -17.25 -17.58
N GLN A 145 11.95 -17.82 -17.53
CA GLN A 145 11.67 -19.16 -18.07
C GLN A 145 11.63 -19.17 -19.61
N ALA A 146 11.15 -18.09 -20.25
CA ALA A 146 11.12 -17.95 -21.70
C ALA A 146 12.49 -17.59 -22.32
N ALA A 147 13.41 -17.02 -21.53
CA ALA A 147 14.75 -16.60 -21.98
C ALA A 147 15.84 -17.69 -21.84
N LEU A 148 15.49 -18.97 -22.01
CA LEU A 148 16.50 -20.02 -22.16
C LEU A 148 17.31 -19.78 -23.46
N PRO A 149 18.63 -20.04 -23.46
CA PRO A 149 19.52 -19.54 -24.50
C PRO A 149 19.21 -20.16 -25.88
N VAL A 150 19.06 -19.29 -26.88
CA VAL A 150 19.06 -19.68 -28.29
C VAL A 150 20.37 -20.42 -28.56
N PRO A 151 20.36 -21.64 -29.14
CA PRO A 151 21.60 -22.35 -29.43
C PRO A 151 22.40 -21.51 -30.42
N CYS A 152 23.64 -21.18 -30.08
CA CYS A 152 24.56 -20.54 -31.01
C CYS A 152 24.79 -21.54 -32.15
N MET A 153 24.30 -21.24 -33.35
CA MET A 153 24.57 -22.07 -34.52
C MET A 153 26.05 -21.88 -34.90
N SER A 154 26.76 -23.00 -34.98
CA SER A 154 28.15 -23.14 -35.41
C SER A 154 28.37 -22.78 -36.86
#